data_AF-A0A0L8N2E5-F1
#
_entry.id   AF-A0A0L8N2E5-F1
#
_cell.length_a   1.000
_cell.length_b   1.000
_cell.length_c   1.000
_cell.angle_alpha   90.00
_cell.angle_beta   90.00
_cell.angle_gamma   90.00
#
_symmetry.space_group_name_H-M   'P 1'
#
loop_
_entity.id
_entity.type
_entity.pdbx_description
1 polymer ?
#
loop_
_entity_poly.entity_id
_entity_poly.type
_entity_poly.pdbx_seq_one_letter_code
_entity_poly.pdbx_strand_id
1 'polypeptide(L)'
;MAPDGPHWPLAGARTGQVLVIRPGNRSTVTAALEHLSADSRTEVGCPGYEAYDGDGLDGEIILVERYAALDAHRASDHFRRLAV
;
A
#
# COMPACT_ATOMS: atom_id res chain seq x y z
N MET A 1 -28.91 12.95 4.11
CA MET A 1 -28.26 11.74 4.66
C MET A 1 -27.13 11.38 3.72
N ALA A 2 -25.88 11.64 4.12
CA ALA A 2 -24.74 11.03 3.44
C ALA A 2 -24.69 9.54 3.83
N PRO A 3 -24.34 8.61 2.92
CA PRO A 3 -24.20 7.21 3.30
C PRO A 3 -23.09 7.07 4.33
N ASP A 4 -23.32 6.22 5.34
CA ASP A 4 -22.31 5.69 6.24
C ASP A 4 -21.23 4.99 5.40
N GLY A 5 -20.22 5.76 4.99
CA GLY A 5 -18.97 5.22 4.48
C GLY A 5 -18.29 4.38 5.56
N PRO A 6 -17.37 3.47 5.20
CA PRO A 6 -16.65 2.67 6.17
C PRO A 6 -16.06 3.60 7.23
N HIS A 7 -16.54 3.47 8.47
CA HIS A 7 -15.96 4.19 9.60
C HIS A 7 -14.56 3.61 9.79
N TRP A 8 -13.56 4.27 9.25
CA TRP A 8 -12.19 3.82 9.49
C TRP A 8 -11.82 4.26 10.90
N PRO A 9 -11.47 3.37 11.84
CA PRO A 9 -10.90 3.79 13.11
C PRO A 9 -9.46 4.26 12.85
N LEU A 10 -9.30 5.42 12.19
CA LEU A 10 -8.01 6.10 11.96
C LEU A 10 -7.51 6.79 13.24
N ALA A 11 -8.33 6.83 14.29
CA ALA A 11 -8.01 7.42 15.56
C ALA A 11 -6.89 6.62 16.26
N GLY A 12 -5.65 7.07 16.08
CA GLY A 12 -4.46 6.53 16.75
C GLY A 12 -3.35 6.01 15.85
N ALA A 13 -3.54 5.96 14.52
CA ALA A 13 -2.50 5.53 13.59
C ALA A 13 -1.36 6.58 13.48
N ARG A 14 -0.10 6.15 13.64
CA ARG A 14 1.10 6.95 13.30
C ARG A 14 1.99 6.21 12.30
N THR A 15 2.64 7.01 11.46
CA THR A 15 3.44 6.72 10.25
C THR A 15 2.80 5.70 9.31
N GLY A 16 1.80 6.17 8.57
CA GLY A 16 1.40 5.55 7.32
C GLY A 16 1.84 6.39 6.12
N GLN A 17 2.18 5.73 5.00
CA GLN A 17 2.41 6.40 3.73
C GLN A 17 1.25 6.07 2.78
N VAL A 18 0.80 7.08 2.04
CA VAL A 18 -0.08 6.89 0.88
C VAL A 18 0.78 7.04 -0.36
N LEU A 19 0.85 5.99 -1.18
CA LEU A 19 1.50 6.02 -2.49
C LEU A 19 0.42 5.91 -3.57
N VAL A 20 0.42 6.85 -4.51
CA VAL A 20 -0.43 6.79 -5.70
C VAL A 20 0.41 6.25 -6.85
N ILE A 21 0.06 5.08 -7.36
CA ILE A 21 0.72 4.47 -8.50
C ILE A 21 -0.15 4.68 -9.73
N ARG A 22 0.43 5.26 -10.79
CA ARG A 22 -0.18 5.33 -12.12
C ARG A 22 0.45 4.27 -13.02
N PRO A 23 -0.17 3.09 -13.15
CA PRO A 23 0.47 1.98 -13.83
C PRO A 23 0.38 2.16 -15.35
N GLY A 24 1.53 2.18 -16.04
CA GLY A 24 1.57 2.03 -17.50
C GLY A 24 1.05 0.67 -17.98
N ASN A 25 1.07 -0.35 -17.11
CA ASN A 25 0.45 -1.66 -17.30
C ASN A 25 -0.19 -2.13 -15.98
N ARG A 26 -1.50 -1.87 -15.83
CA ARG A 26 -2.25 -2.14 -14.58
C ARG A 26 -2.18 -3.58 -14.12
N SER A 27 -2.39 -4.55 -15.01
CA SER A 27 -2.39 -5.98 -14.65
C SER A 27 -1.04 -6.43 -14.09
N THR A 28 0.06 -5.98 -14.71
CA THR A 28 1.41 -6.29 -14.21
C THR A 28 1.68 -5.65 -12.85
N VAL A 29 1.27 -4.39 -12.66
CA VAL A 29 1.44 -3.69 -11.38
C VAL A 29 0.58 -4.29 -10.28
N THR A 30 -0.67 -4.67 -10.56
CA THR A 30 -1.54 -5.35 -9.59
C THR A 30 -0.92 -6.68 -9.13
N ALA A 31 -0.44 -7.52 -10.06
CA ALA A 31 0.23 -8.77 -9.69
C ALA A 31 1.51 -8.53 -8.86
N ALA A 32 2.29 -7.51 -9.20
CA ALA A 32 3.48 -7.13 -8.42
C ALA A 32 3.10 -6.65 -7.01
N LEU A 33 2.02 -5.87 -6.88
CA LEU A 33 1.51 -5.38 -5.59
C LEU A 33 0.92 -6.48 -4.72
N GLU A 34 0.29 -7.51 -5.30
CA GLU A 34 -0.18 -8.68 -4.55
C GLU A 34 0.99 -9.41 -3.88
N HIS A 35 2.08 -9.65 -4.61
CA HIS A 35 3.29 -10.24 -4.06
C HIS A 35 3.94 -9.35 -2.99
N LEU A 36 4.09 -8.05 -3.29
CA LEU A 36 4.66 -7.10 -2.35
C LEU A 36 3.85 -7.03 -1.06
N SER A 37 2.52 -7.03 -1.16
CA SER A 37 1.61 -7.00 -0.01
C SER A 37 1.73 -8.25 0.85
N ALA A 38 1.85 -9.42 0.22
CA ALA A 38 2.00 -10.68 0.93
C ALA A 38 3.31 -10.72 1.73
N ASP A 39 4.42 -10.35 1.10
CA ASP A 39 5.75 -10.35 1.74
C ASP A 39 5.85 -9.29 2.83
N SER A 40 5.37 -8.08 2.56
CA SER A 40 5.32 -6.94 3.49
C SER A 40 4.64 -7.29 4.82
N ARG A 41 3.48 -7.96 4.75
CA ARG A 41 2.71 -8.35 5.95
C ARG A 41 3.41 -9.38 6.82
N THR A 42 4.45 -10.06 6.33
CA THR A 42 5.27 -10.96 7.16
C THR A 42 6.32 -10.22 7.98
N GLU A 43 6.59 -8.95 7.67
CA GLU A 43 7.51 -8.15 8.44
C GLU A 43 6.96 -7.87 9.84
N VAL A 44 7.78 -8.10 10.86
CA VAL A 44 7.46 -7.77 12.27
C VAL A 44 7.06 -6.29 12.41
N GLY A 45 7.58 -5.42 11.54
CA GLY A 45 7.32 -3.99 11.53
C GLY A 45 6.10 -3.55 10.72
N CYS A 46 5.32 -4.45 10.11
CA CYS A 46 4.19 -4.13 9.22
C CYS A 46 2.81 -4.37 9.88
N PRO A 47 2.27 -3.42 10.66
CA PRO A 47 0.91 -3.48 11.17
C PRO A 47 -0.18 -3.36 10.08
N GLY A 48 0.16 -3.03 8.84
CA GLY A 48 -0.81 -3.07 7.75
C GLY A 48 -0.27 -2.65 6.39
N TYR A 49 -0.79 -3.30 5.36
CA TYR A 49 -0.43 -3.05 3.97
C TYR A 49 -1.65 -3.34 3.10
N GLU A 50 -2.21 -2.32 2.49
CA GLU A 50 -3.50 -2.39 1.79
C GLU A 50 -3.43 -1.62 0.47
N ALA A 51 -4.01 -2.20 -0.59
CA ALA A 51 -4.08 -1.59 -1.90
C ALA A 51 -5.54 -1.44 -2.32
N TYR A 52 -5.89 -0.28 -2.86
CA TYR A 52 -7.22 0.04 -3.36
C TYR A 52 -7.12 0.54 -4.79
N ASP A 53 -8.16 0.29 -5.57
CA ASP A 53 -8.34 1.00 -6.83
C ASP A 53 -8.69 2.46 -6.52
N GLY A 54 -7.98 3.39 -7.17
CA GLY A 54 -8.31 4.80 -7.15
C GLY A 54 -9.34 5.14 -8.22
N ASP A 55 -10.20 6.11 -7.94
CA ASP A 55 -11.22 6.61 -8.87
C ASP A 55 -10.67 7.58 -9.94
N GLY A 56 -9.34 7.66 -10.09
CA GLY A 56 -8.67 8.52 -11.05
C GLY A 56 -8.75 8.02 -12.51
N LEU A 57 -8.64 8.96 -13.46
CA LEU A 57 -8.78 8.71 -14.91
C LEU A 57 -7.78 7.70 -15.48
N ASP A 58 -6.66 7.47 -14.79
CA ASP A 58 -5.54 6.65 -15.28
C ASP A 58 -5.45 5.26 -14.62
N GLY A 59 -6.51 4.83 -13.92
CA GLY A 59 -6.49 3.54 -13.21
C GLY A 59 -5.47 3.52 -12.06
N GLU A 60 -5.50 4.57 -11.25
CA GLU A 60 -4.63 4.74 -10.10
C GLU A 60 -4.79 3.58 -9.11
N ILE A 61 -3.71 3.25 -8.42
CA ILE A 61 -3.73 2.34 -7.28
C ILE A 61 -3.27 3.14 -6.06
N ILE A 62 -4.11 3.15 -5.03
CA ILE A 62 -3.82 3.79 -3.75
C ILE A 62 -3.27 2.71 -2.83
N LEU A 63 -2.00 2.83 -2.47
CA LEU A 63 -1.37 1.96 -1.51
C LEU A 63 -1.29 2.67 -0.14
N VAL A 64 -1.80 2.00 0.88
CA VAL A 64 -1.75 2.44 2.28
C VAL A 64 -0.86 1.48 3.06
N GLU A 65 0.31 1.98 3.45
CA GLU A 65 1.32 1.22 4.18
C GLU A 65 1.39 1.74 5.62
N ARG A 66 1.46 0.86 6.60
CA ARG A 66 1.69 1.20 8.01
C ARG A 66 2.91 0.42 8.47
N TYR A 67 3.95 1.15 8.87
CA TYR A 67 5.20 0.56 9.33
C TYR A 67 5.69 1.21 10.61
N ALA A 68 6.14 0.39 11.56
CA ALA A 68 6.85 0.87 12.75
C ALA A 68 8.22 1.48 12.38
N ALA A 69 8.83 1.01 11.29
CA ALA A 69 10.09 1.52 10.73
C ALA A 69 10.10 1.42 9.20
N LEU A 70 9.64 2.46 8.51
CA LEU A 70 9.52 2.46 7.04
C LEU A 70 10.86 2.29 6.31
N ASP A 71 11.96 2.78 6.89
CA ASP A 71 13.29 2.60 6.30
C ASP A 71 13.74 1.14 6.28
N ALA A 72 13.31 0.34 7.26
CA ALA A 72 13.58 -1.09 7.29
C ALA A 72 12.83 -1.81 6.17
N HIS A 73 11.56 -1.45 5.93
CA HIS A 73 10.78 -1.96 4.81
C HIS A 73 11.43 -1.60 3.47
N ARG A 74 11.84 -0.34 3.27
CA ARG A 74 12.51 0.10 2.03
C ARG A 74 13.89 -0.56 1.81
N ALA A 75 14.50 -1.06 2.87
CA ALA A 75 15.73 -1.82 2.80
C ALA A 75 15.51 -3.32 2.51
N SER A 76 14.26 -3.80 2.54
CA SER A 76 13.93 -5.20 2.31
C SER A 76 14.19 -5.63 0.86
N ASP A 77 14.52 -6.91 0.69
CA ASP A 77 14.78 -7.47 -0.64
C ASP A 77 13.53 -7.43 -1.53
N HIS A 78 12.35 -7.67 -0.98
CA HIS A 78 11.11 -7.68 -1.76
C HIS A 78 10.74 -6.27 -2.24
N PHE A 79 10.99 -5.23 -1.44
CA PHE A 79 10.74 -3.85 -1.83
C PHE A 79 11.72 -3.41 -2.93
N ARG A 80 13.01 -3.67 -2.75
CA ARG A 80 14.07 -3.29 -3.71
C ARG A 80 13.99 -4.00 -5.06
N ARG A 81 13.39 -5.19 -5.12
CA ARG A 81 13.16 -5.89 -6.40
C ARG A 81 12.13 -5.18 -7.28
N LEU A 82 11.25 -4.37 -6.67
CA LEU A 82 10.13 -3.71 -7.35
C LEU A 82 10.35 -2.21 -7.52
N ALA A 83 10.94 -1.55 -6.52
CA ALA A 83 11.27 -0.13 -6.55
C ALA A 83 12.69 0.07 -7.13
N VAL A 84 12.77 0.27 -8.45
CA VAL A 84 13.99 0.65 -9.18
C VAL A 84 13.94 2.11 -9.61
#